data_AF-A0A1F2RWX6-F1
#
_entry.id   AF-A0A1F2RWX6-F1
#
_cell.length_a   1.000
_cell.length_b   1.000
_cell.length_c   1.000
_cell.angle_alpha   90.00
_cell.angle_beta   90.00
_cell.angle_gamma   90.00
#
_symmetry.space_group_name_H-M   'P 1'
#
loop_
_entity.id
_entity.type
_entity.pdbx_description
1 polymer ?
#
loop_
_entity_poly.entity_id
_entity_poly.type
_entity_poly.pdbx_seq_one_letter_code
_entity_poly.pdbx_strand_id
1 'polypeptide(L)'
;MGRKRVSRHEWALRIHMVTGLIAAAWLLLIALTGILINHQEVLKLWEIDVKDSYLPGGYRTDVRDGATPLNVILTDIHSGRIFGLTGILLWDVIAVLLIVSITTGAFGYGAKRKMTGTGHDDNGNELENPPRTIH
;
A
#
# COMPACT_ATOMS: atom_id res chain seq x y z
N MET A 1 9.89 -30.63 25.11
CA MET A 1 9.51 -29.28 24.63
C MET A 1 9.06 -29.37 23.18
N GLY A 2 7.75 -29.44 22.92
CA GLY A 2 7.20 -29.53 21.57
C GLY A 2 7.18 -28.17 20.89
N ARG A 3 7.92 -28.00 19.79
CA ARG A 3 7.79 -26.82 18.91
C ARG A 3 6.36 -26.79 18.38
N LYS A 4 5.54 -25.84 18.85
CA LYS A 4 4.22 -25.57 18.27
C LYS A 4 4.41 -25.30 16.78
N ARG A 5 4.02 -26.28 15.95
CA ARG A 5 4.12 -26.22 14.49
C ARG A 5 3.03 -25.28 14.03
N VAL A 6 3.33 -23.98 13.99
CA VAL A 6 2.39 -22.94 13.51
C VAL A 6 1.88 -23.39 12.15
N SER A 7 0.57 -23.53 11.99
CA SER A 7 0.01 -24.02 10.75
C SER A 7 0.35 -23.02 9.64
N ARG A 8 0.72 -23.51 8.45
CA ARG A 8 1.14 -22.66 7.31
C ARG A 8 0.12 -21.56 6.97
N HIS A 9 -1.15 -21.80 7.30
CA HIS A 9 -2.28 -20.89 7.08
C HIS A 9 -2.30 -19.70 8.07
N GLU A 10 -2.04 -19.93 9.37
CA GLU A 10 -2.00 -18.87 10.38
C GLU A 10 -0.82 -17.92 10.19
N TRP A 11 0.32 -18.44 9.74
CA TRP A 11 1.50 -17.65 9.39
C TRP A 11 1.24 -16.74 8.19
N ALA A 12 0.56 -17.26 7.15
CA ALA A 12 0.18 -16.48 5.97
C ALA A 12 -0.80 -15.34 6.32
N LEU A 13 -1.77 -15.58 7.22
CA LEU A 13 -2.71 -14.56 7.67
C LEU A 13 -2.02 -13.43 8.46
N ARG A 14 -1.04 -13.77 9.31
CA ARG A 14 -0.24 -12.77 10.04
C ARG A 14 0.62 -11.93 9.12
N ILE A 15 1.28 -12.57 8.14
CA ILE A 15 2.06 -11.85 7.13
C ILE A 15 1.16 -10.92 6.33
N HIS A 16 0.02 -11.40 5.81
CA HIS A 16 -0.92 -10.57 5.07
C HIS A 16 -1.39 -9.35 5.86
N MET A 17 -1.65 -9.50 7.17
CA MET A 17 -2.06 -8.39 8.03
C MET A 17 -0.95 -7.35 8.20
N VAL A 18 0.30 -7.77 8.44
CA VAL A 18 1.43 -6.85 8.62
C VAL A 18 1.82 -6.21 7.28
N THR A 19 1.91 -6.97 6.20
CA THR A 19 2.19 -6.43 4.86
C THR A 19 1.08 -5.50 4.40
N GLY A 20 -0.18 -5.81 4.74
CA GLY A 20 -1.35 -4.96 4.51
C GLY A 20 -1.31 -3.63 5.29
N LEU A 21 -0.83 -3.64 6.54
CA LEU A 21 -0.68 -2.42 7.32
C LEU A 21 0.44 -1.51 6.78
N ILE A 22 1.60 -2.09 6.44
CA ILE A 22 2.71 -1.36 5.80
C ILE A 22 2.25 -0.77 4.46
N ALA A 23 1.54 -1.57 3.66
CA ALA A 23 0.87 -1.16 2.44
C ALA A 23 -0.09 0.02 2.63
N ALA A 24 -0.93 -0.01 3.67
CA ALA A 24 -1.89 1.05 3.94
C ALA A 24 -1.19 2.38 4.30
N ALA A 25 -0.15 2.32 5.14
CA ALA A 25 0.65 3.50 5.46
C ALA A 25 1.35 4.07 4.21
N TRP A 26 1.85 3.19 3.35
CA TRP A 26 2.46 3.55 2.08
C TRP A 26 1.47 4.26 1.14
N LEU A 27 0.29 3.67 0.96
CA LEU A 27 -0.79 4.23 0.14
C LEU A 27 -1.28 5.57 0.69
N LEU A 28 -1.32 5.73 2.02
CA LEU A 28 -1.67 6.99 2.65
C LEU A 28 -0.65 8.09 2.28
N LEU A 29 0.65 7.79 2.32
CA LEU A 29 1.69 8.75 1.92
C LEU A 29 1.54 9.17 0.46
N ILE A 30 1.36 8.21 -0.46
CA ILE A 30 1.19 8.46 -1.89
C ILE A 30 -0.11 9.25 -2.16
N ALA A 31 -1.19 8.94 -1.46
CA ALA A 31 -2.45 9.66 -1.58
C ALA A 31 -2.34 11.11 -1.11
N LEU A 32 -1.74 11.34 0.07
CA LEU A 32 -1.54 12.69 0.62
C LEU A 32 -0.66 13.54 -0.30
N THR A 33 0.48 13.00 -0.74
CA THR A 33 1.38 13.71 -1.68
C THR A 33 0.69 13.97 -3.02
N GLY A 34 -0.08 13.02 -3.54
CA GLY A 34 -0.86 13.19 -4.77
C GLY A 34 -1.92 14.28 -4.65
N ILE A 35 -2.64 14.36 -3.53
CA ILE A 35 -3.61 15.44 -3.28
C ILE A 35 -2.91 16.79 -3.27
N LEU A 36 -1.77 16.92 -2.59
CA LEU A 36 -1.00 18.16 -2.54
C LEU A 36 -0.53 18.59 -3.94
N ILE A 37 0.08 17.67 -4.69
CA ILE A 37 0.55 17.94 -6.07
C ILE A 37 -0.64 18.31 -6.98
N ASN A 38 -1.77 17.63 -6.86
CA ASN A 38 -2.96 17.94 -7.66
C ASN A 38 -3.54 19.33 -7.35
N HIS A 39 -3.37 19.82 -6.12
CA HIS A 39 -3.82 21.15 -5.69
C HIS A 39 -2.69 22.19 -5.71
N GLN A 40 -1.60 21.94 -6.44
CA GLN A 40 -0.40 22.78 -6.44
C GLN A 40 -0.63 24.24 -6.83
N GLU A 41 -1.61 24.51 -7.70
CA GLU A 41 -1.96 25.89 -8.11
C GLU A 41 -2.65 26.65 -6.98
N VAL A 42 -3.64 26.02 -6.34
CA VAL A 42 -4.39 26.62 -5.22
C VAL A 42 -3.48 26.83 -4.01
N LEU A 43 -2.58 25.88 -3.77
CA LEU A 43 -1.62 25.91 -2.66
C LEU A 43 -0.36 26.75 -2.98
N LYS A 44 -0.25 27.29 -4.20
CA LYS A 44 0.90 28.09 -4.67
C LYS A 44 2.25 27.42 -4.37
N LEU A 45 2.32 26.09 -4.52
CA LEU A 45 3.51 25.32 -4.15
C LEU A 45 4.75 25.67 -5.00
N TRP A 46 4.53 26.30 -6.14
CA TRP A 46 5.56 26.84 -7.03
C TRP A 46 6.20 28.14 -6.52
N GLU A 47 5.52 28.86 -5.63
CA GLU A 47 6.02 30.12 -5.04
C GLU A 47 6.83 29.87 -3.75
N ILE A 48 6.82 28.64 -3.24
CA ILE A 48 7.50 28.25 -2.02
C ILE A 48 8.82 27.58 -2.37
N ASP A 49 9.89 28.37 -2.36
CA ASP A 49 11.24 27.87 -2.58
C ASP A 49 11.89 27.41 -1.27
N VAL A 50 12.41 26.18 -1.28
CA VAL A 50 13.16 25.61 -0.17
C VAL A 50 14.65 25.68 -0.50
N LYS A 51 15.41 26.33 0.37
CA LYS A 51 16.87 26.45 0.21
C LYS A 51 17.54 25.09 0.28
N ASP A 52 18.56 24.89 -0.54
CA ASP A 52 19.33 23.65 -0.61
C ASP A 52 19.98 23.25 0.72
N SER A 53 20.20 24.21 1.63
CA SER A 53 20.69 23.94 2.99
C SER A 53 19.78 23.04 3.82
N TYR A 54 18.48 22.99 3.51
CA TYR A 54 17.52 22.10 4.18
C TYR A 54 17.37 20.75 3.48
N LEU A 55 17.97 20.60 2.30
CA LEU A 55 17.87 19.39 1.49
C LEU A 55 19.05 18.46 1.80
N PRO A 56 18.88 17.13 1.67
CA PRO A 56 19.98 16.19 1.87
C PRO A 56 21.14 16.50 0.92
N GLY A 57 22.38 16.38 1.41
CA GLY A 57 23.57 16.58 0.58
C GLY A 57 23.56 15.65 -0.64
N GLY A 58 23.58 16.22 -1.85
CA GLY A 58 23.45 15.47 -3.11
C GLY A 58 22.05 15.49 -3.73
N TYR A 59 21.05 16.09 -3.08
CA TYR A 59 19.74 16.31 -3.68
C TYR A 59 19.82 17.39 -4.76
N ARG A 60 19.60 17.00 -6.04
CA ARG A 60 19.49 17.89 -7.21
C ARG A 60 20.56 19.00 -7.29
N THR A 61 21.81 18.63 -7.01
CA THR A 61 22.96 19.56 -7.01
C THR A 61 23.30 20.14 -8.39
N ASP A 62 22.57 19.73 -9.43
CA ASP A 62 22.64 20.19 -10.81
C ASP A 62 21.74 21.40 -11.10
N VAL A 63 20.86 21.80 -10.17
CA VAL A 63 19.96 22.95 -10.33
C VAL A 63 20.65 24.25 -9.89
N ARG A 64 20.85 25.17 -10.84
CA ARG A 64 21.75 26.34 -10.77
C ARG A 64 21.35 27.47 -9.80
N ASP A 65 20.23 27.37 -9.09
CA ASP A 65 19.62 28.50 -8.36
C ASP A 65 19.58 28.36 -6.83
N GLY A 66 20.16 27.31 -6.25
CA GLY A 66 20.35 27.20 -4.78
C GLY A 66 19.07 27.05 -3.95
N ALA A 67 17.92 26.97 -4.61
CA ALA A 67 16.63 26.70 -4.00
C ALA A 67 15.77 25.87 -4.96
N THR A 68 14.95 24.99 -4.38
CA THR A 68 14.06 24.11 -5.12
C THR A 68 12.61 24.37 -4.71
N PRO A 69 11.69 24.58 -5.68
CA PRO A 69 10.27 24.72 -5.40
C PRO A 69 9.67 23.51 -4.67
N LEU A 70 8.73 23.77 -3.76
CA LEU A 70 8.13 22.72 -2.92
C LEU A 70 7.38 21.67 -3.74
N ASN A 71 6.79 22.03 -4.87
CA ASN A 71 6.11 21.07 -5.76
C ASN A 71 7.09 20.02 -6.35
N VAL A 72 8.33 20.42 -6.66
CA VAL A 72 9.37 19.49 -7.15
C VAL A 72 9.75 18.52 -6.04
N ILE A 73 9.95 19.03 -4.83
CA ILE A 73 10.28 18.20 -3.66
C ILE A 73 9.14 17.22 -3.36
N LEU A 74 7.89 17.68 -3.39
CA LEU A 74 6.72 16.81 -3.18
C LEU A 74 6.61 15.73 -4.26
N THR A 75 6.91 16.06 -5.52
CA THR A 75 6.94 15.10 -6.63
C THR A 75 8.07 14.08 -6.45
N ASP A 76 9.22 14.51 -5.95
CA ASP A 76 10.35 13.64 -5.66
C ASP A 76 10.10 12.74 -4.44
N ILE A 77 9.32 13.20 -3.45
CA ILE A 77 8.82 12.35 -2.35
C ILE A 77 7.82 11.32 -2.89
N HIS A 78 6.88 11.76 -3.73
CA HIS A 78 5.87 10.90 -4.32
C HIS A 78 6.49 9.76 -5.14
N SER A 79 7.54 10.06 -5.91
CA SER A 79 8.26 9.09 -6.74
C SER A 79 9.41 8.36 -6.03
N GLY A 80 9.76 8.75 -4.80
CA GLY A 80 10.91 8.20 -4.06
C GLY A 80 12.27 8.73 -4.51
N ARG A 81 12.29 9.60 -5.51
CA ARG A 81 13.50 10.24 -6.05
C ARG A 81 14.22 11.12 -5.04
N ILE A 82 13.55 11.59 -3.99
CA ILE A 82 14.19 12.38 -2.92
C ILE A 82 15.38 11.66 -2.26
N PHE A 83 15.39 10.31 -2.29
CA PHE A 83 16.51 9.49 -1.81
C PHE A 83 17.39 8.94 -2.95
N GLY A 84 17.30 9.51 -4.15
CA GLY A 84 18.03 9.07 -5.34
C GLY A 84 17.60 7.68 -5.83
N LEU A 85 18.55 6.95 -6.44
CA LEU A 85 18.30 5.62 -7.02
C LEU A 85 17.79 4.62 -5.97
N THR A 86 18.35 4.66 -4.76
CA THR A 86 17.96 3.76 -3.66
C THR A 86 16.48 3.95 -3.30
N GLY A 87 15.99 5.19 -3.26
CA GLY A 87 14.60 5.49 -2.97
C GLY A 87 13.64 4.99 -4.06
N ILE A 88 14.01 5.20 -5.33
CA ILE A 88 13.23 4.71 -6.48
C ILE A 88 13.08 3.19 -6.41
N LEU A 89 14.19 2.46 -6.22
CA LEU A 89 14.16 0.99 -6.11
C LEU A 89 13.36 0.51 -4.90
N LEU A 90 13.44 1.22 -3.77
CA LEU A 90 12.65 0.91 -2.58
C LEU A 90 11.15 1.06 -2.85
N TRP A 91 10.73 2.15 -3.52
CA TRP A 91 9.33 2.38 -3.89
C TRP A 91 8.79 1.27 -4.80
N ASP A 92 9.60 0.86 -5.80
CA ASP A 92 9.24 -0.23 -6.71
C ASP A 92 9.08 -1.56 -5.97
N VAL A 93 9.99 -1.88 -5.03
CA VAL A 93 9.87 -3.09 -4.20
C VAL A 93 8.60 -3.05 -3.37
N ILE A 94 8.27 -1.92 -2.74
CA ILE A 94 7.03 -1.77 -1.95
C ILE A 94 5.81 -1.93 -2.86
N ALA A 95 5.82 -1.38 -4.07
CA ALA A 95 4.74 -1.52 -5.04
C ALA A 95 4.55 -2.99 -5.47
N VAL A 96 5.63 -3.74 -5.70
CA VAL A 96 5.56 -5.18 -5.99
C VAL A 96 4.99 -5.95 -4.81
N LEU A 97 5.43 -5.67 -3.58
CA LEU A 97 4.90 -6.30 -2.37
C LEU A 97 3.41 -6.01 -2.17
N LEU A 98 2.96 -4.80 -2.51
CA LEU A 98 1.57 -4.40 -2.53
C LEU A 98 0.74 -5.26 -3.50
N ILE A 99 1.21 -5.41 -4.75
CA ILE A 99 0.55 -6.23 -5.76
C ILE A 99 0.44 -7.69 -5.29
N VAL A 100 1.52 -8.25 -4.72
CA VAL A 100 1.51 -9.61 -4.16
C VAL A 100 0.54 -9.72 -2.98
N SER A 101 0.47 -8.71 -2.13
CA SER A 101 -0.46 -8.69 -0.97
C SER A 101 -1.93 -8.68 -1.43
N ILE A 102 -2.27 -7.87 -2.43
CA ILE A 102 -3.62 -7.78 -3.00
C ILE A 102 -4.02 -9.10 -3.67
N THR A 103 -3.14 -9.66 -4.50
CA THR A 103 -3.40 -10.94 -5.20
C THR A 103 -3.60 -12.10 -4.21
N THR A 104 -2.79 -12.15 -3.15
CA THR A 104 -2.92 -13.16 -2.09
C THR A 104 -4.25 -13.02 -1.32
N GLY A 105 -4.64 -11.80 -0.97
CA GLY A 105 -5.91 -11.52 -0.28
C GLY A 105 -7.12 -11.89 -1.13
N ALA A 106 -7.12 -11.53 -2.41
CA ALA A 106 -8.19 -11.84 -3.36
C ALA A 106 -8.37 -13.36 -3.55
N PHE A 107 -7.27 -14.11 -3.69
CA PHE A 107 -7.30 -15.56 -3.81
C PHE A 107 -7.89 -16.25 -2.57
N GLY A 108 -7.49 -15.80 -1.37
CA GLY A 108 -8.03 -16.31 -0.11
C GLY A 108 -9.54 -16.03 0.07
N TYR A 109 -10.01 -14.85 -0.35
CA TYR A 109 -11.43 -14.51 -0.31
C TYR A 109 -12.26 -15.39 -1.27
N GLY A 110 -11.79 -15.59 -2.50
CA GLY A 110 -12.48 -16.39 -3.51
C GLY A 110 -12.67 -17.86 -3.13
N ALA A 111 -11.68 -18.46 -2.46
CA ALA A 111 -11.74 -19.84 -2.00
C ALA A 111 -12.81 -20.08 -0.92
N LYS A 112 -13.05 -19.09 -0.03
CA LYS A 112 -14.09 -19.17 1.01
C LYS A 112 -15.52 -19.13 0.46
N ARG A 113 -15.76 -18.49 -0.69
CA ARG A 113 -17.11 -18.42 -1.29
C ARG A 113 -17.59 -19.76 -1.86
N LYS A 114 -16.68 -20.69 -2.21
CA LYS A 114 -17.03 -21.99 -2.81
C LYS A 114 -17.45 -23.06 -1.80
N MET A 115 -17.29 -22.83 -0.50
CA MET A 115 -17.58 -23.84 0.54
C MET A 115 -18.87 -23.55 1.34
N THR A 116 -19.57 -22.45 1.08
CA THR A 116 -20.81 -22.08 1.79
C THR A 116 -22.06 -22.20 0.88
N GLY A 117 -21.97 -22.94 -0.22
CA GLY A 117 -23.01 -22.96 -1.27
C GLY A 117 -23.53 -24.32 -1.69
N THR A 118 -23.23 -25.41 -0.99
CA THR A 118 -23.83 -26.72 -1.32
C THR A 118 -23.78 -27.62 -0.08
N GLY A 119 -24.66 -27.34 0.87
CA GLY A 119 -25.11 -28.37 1.79
C GLY A 119 -26.17 -29.18 1.07
N HIS A 120 -25.80 -30.33 0.54
CA HIS A 120 -26.75 -31.38 0.17
C HIS A 120 -26.96 -32.19 1.44
N ASP A 121 -28.22 -32.39 1.85
CA ASP A 121 -28.51 -33.38 2.87
C ASP A 121 -28.21 -34.80 2.33
N ASP A 122 -28.09 -35.79 3.21
CA ASP A 122 -27.82 -37.20 2.82
C ASP A 122 -28.92 -37.80 1.91
N ASN A 123 -30.00 -37.05 1.65
CA ASN A 123 -31.16 -37.42 0.84
C ASN A 123 -31.22 -36.71 -0.52
N GLY A 124 -30.23 -35.89 -0.87
CA GLY A 124 -30.14 -35.27 -2.19
C GLY A 124 -30.97 -33.99 -2.38
N ASN A 125 -31.43 -33.37 -1.30
CA ASN A 125 -32.23 -32.16 -1.35
C ASN A 125 -31.37 -30.92 -1.09
N GLU A 126 -31.70 -29.83 -1.78
CA GLU A 126 -31.04 -28.55 -1.61
C GLU A 126 -31.51 -27.91 -0.29
N LEU A 127 -30.59 -27.68 0.65
CA LEU A 127 -30.92 -27.04 1.92
C LEU A 127 -31.29 -25.58 1.66
N GLU A 128 -32.58 -25.27 1.74
CA GLU A 128 -33.10 -23.91 1.72
C GLU A 128 -32.47 -23.11 2.88
N ASN A 129 -31.75 -22.04 2.56
CA ASN A 129 -31.09 -21.20 3.57
C ASN A 129 -32.15 -20.56 4.47
N PRO A 130 -32.09 -20.70 5.81
CA PRO A 130 -33.05 -20.03 6.68
C PRO A 130 -32.90 -18.51 6.56
N PRO A 131 -34.01 -17.75 6.65
CA PRO A 131 -33.98 -16.30 6.56
C PRO A 131 -33.07 -15.73 7.65
N ARG A 132 -32.12 -14.90 7.20
CA ARG A 132 -31.08 -14.30 8.03
C ARG A 132 -31.75 -13.43 9.11
N THR A 133 -31.84 -13.92 10.34
CA THR A 133 -32.29 -13.11 11.48
C THR A 133 -31.24 -12.04 11.77
N ILE A 134 -31.61 -10.80 11.49
CA ILE A 134 -30.82 -9.61 11.80
C ILE A 134 -31.01 -9.37 13.30
N HIS A 135 -29.94 -9.53 14.08
CA HIS A 135 -29.82 -9.02 15.44
C HIS A 135 -28.75 -7.94 15.47
#